data_AF-A0A1I1IQ63-F1
#
_entry.id   AF-A0A1I1IQ63-F1
#
_cell.length_a   1.000
_cell.length_b   1.000
_cell.length_c   1.000
_cell.angle_alpha   90.00
_cell.angle_beta   90.00
_cell.angle_gamma   90.00
#
_symmetry.space_group_name_H-M   'P 1'
#
loop_
_entity.id
_entity.type
_entity.pdbx_description
1 polymer ?
#
loop_
_entity_poly.entity_id
_entity_poly.type
_entity_poly.pdbx_seq_one_letter_code
_entity_poly.pdbx_strand_id
1 'polypeptide(L)'
;MLDEVGTWYFSTAYSVLLSDDYRDLTEEMVCQLNSKALDFYFKHITTVKMGGYYEYRSQYVEKLPCVTEDNADVFGTMRETAGEIVDTIDLDSKTDRFPEAYLGDYDGELDYITYEWQTRRYPVNADVQADVDDNFTVQAGRSDTINDPAMYSDDREARKRRAEYVHAAVDGRNVKSGEEMTIPIPRSDAGVEELLDRLEADRNEVQQTDIEELEAEIDDAVYDLFDLTADEREVVEDYLEVF
;
A
#
# COMPACT_ATOMS: atom_id res chain seq x y z
N MET A 1 -5.82 -0.87 9.51
CA MET A 1 -4.53 -1.43 10.00
C MET A 1 -4.77 -2.10 11.33
N LEU A 2 -4.66 -3.42 11.35
CA LEU A 2 -4.65 -4.22 12.57
C LEU A 2 -3.28 -4.07 13.24
N ASP A 3 -3.26 -3.89 14.55
CA ASP A 3 -2.02 -3.87 15.33
C ASP A 3 -1.95 -5.15 16.17
N GLU A 4 -1.19 -6.11 15.69
CA GLU A 4 -0.98 -7.39 16.37
C GLU A 4 -0.17 -7.25 17.67
N VAL A 5 0.58 -6.16 17.84
CA VAL A 5 1.51 -5.94 18.96
C VAL A 5 0.86 -5.10 20.06
N GLY A 6 -0.17 -4.32 19.73
CA GLY A 6 -0.96 -3.51 20.66
C GLY A 6 -0.22 -2.27 21.21
N THR A 7 0.64 -1.65 20.40
CA THR A 7 1.43 -0.48 20.78
C THR A 7 0.96 0.79 20.07
N TRP A 8 0.28 1.68 20.80
CA TRP A 8 -0.36 2.87 20.22
C TRP A 8 0.26 4.20 20.67
N TYR A 9 0.59 5.07 19.71
CA TYR A 9 0.95 6.47 19.95
C TYR A 9 0.28 7.39 18.93
N PHE A 10 -1.01 7.68 19.11
CA PHE A 10 -1.74 8.62 18.25
C PHE A 10 -2.36 9.76 19.07
N SER A 11 -2.33 10.97 18.51
CA SER A 11 -3.03 12.14 19.05
C SER A 11 -4.35 12.44 18.33
N THR A 12 -4.60 11.80 17.18
CA THR A 12 -5.70 12.12 16.26
C THR A 12 -6.55 10.94 15.83
N ALA A 13 -6.30 9.74 16.36
CA ALA A 13 -7.03 8.51 16.03
C ALA A 13 -7.61 7.85 17.28
N TYR A 14 -8.61 6.98 17.08
CA TYR A 14 -9.12 6.08 18.11
C TYR A 14 -8.57 4.68 17.88
N SER A 15 -8.27 3.97 18.96
CA SER A 15 -8.03 2.53 18.93
C SER A 15 -9.16 1.83 19.69
N VAL A 16 -9.60 0.71 19.15
CA VAL A 16 -10.59 -0.17 19.79
C VAL A 16 -9.86 -1.44 20.19
N LEU A 17 -9.86 -1.74 21.48
CA LEU A 17 -9.39 -3.02 21.99
C LEU A 17 -10.61 -3.84 22.41
N LEU A 18 -10.84 -4.95 21.72
CA LEU A 18 -11.90 -5.88 22.07
C LEU A 18 -11.63 -6.53 23.43
N SER A 19 -12.70 -6.75 24.20
CA SER A 19 -12.60 -7.53 25.44
C SER A 19 -12.12 -8.94 25.12
N ASP A 20 -11.51 -9.60 26.11
CA ASP A 20 -10.86 -10.91 25.95
C ASP A 20 -11.74 -11.94 25.21
N ASP A 21 -13.04 -11.96 25.51
CA ASP A 21 -14.01 -12.90 24.91
C ASP A 21 -14.28 -12.69 23.40
N TYR A 22 -13.87 -11.55 22.83
CA TYR A 22 -14.12 -11.20 21.42
C TYR A 22 -12.83 -10.91 20.65
N ARG A 23 -11.65 -11.12 21.23
CA ARG A 23 -10.38 -10.83 20.53
C ARG A 23 -10.19 -11.68 19.28
N ASP A 24 -10.72 -12.89 19.26
CA ASP A 24 -10.64 -13.77 18.10
C ASP A 24 -11.54 -13.30 16.94
N LEU A 25 -12.38 -12.27 17.16
CA LEU A 25 -13.25 -11.65 16.15
C LEU A 25 -12.67 -10.34 15.59
N THR A 26 -11.37 -10.11 15.77
CA THR A 26 -10.75 -8.82 15.44
C THR A 26 -10.85 -8.49 13.94
N GLU A 27 -10.65 -9.48 13.07
CA GLU A 27 -10.72 -9.29 11.61
C GLU A 27 -12.16 -8.98 11.17
N GLU A 28 -13.13 -9.73 11.70
CA GLU A 28 -14.56 -9.58 11.41
C GLU A 28 -15.09 -8.23 11.88
N MET A 29 -14.60 -7.76 13.02
CA MET A 29 -14.91 -6.42 13.53
C MET A 29 -14.33 -5.35 12.63
N VAL A 30 -13.13 -5.54 12.09
CA VAL A 30 -12.54 -4.60 11.12
C VAL A 30 -13.34 -4.57 9.83
N CYS A 31 -13.75 -5.71 9.28
CA CYS A 31 -14.62 -5.77 8.10
C CYS A 31 -15.93 -5.01 8.34
N GLN A 32 -16.61 -5.26 9.47
CA GLN A 32 -17.82 -4.54 9.82
C GLN A 32 -17.59 -3.03 9.90
N LEU A 33 -16.53 -2.60 10.60
CA LEU A 33 -16.23 -1.17 10.79
C LEU A 33 -15.81 -0.44 9.51
N ASN A 34 -15.33 -1.15 8.49
CA ASN A 34 -14.99 -0.59 7.18
C ASN A 34 -16.10 -0.77 6.14
N SER A 35 -17.19 -1.46 6.48
CA SER A 35 -18.32 -1.67 5.56
C SER A 35 -19.16 -0.41 5.35
N LYS A 36 -19.80 -0.33 4.18
CA LYS A 36 -20.82 0.66 3.83
C LYS A 36 -22.01 0.65 4.79
N ALA A 37 -22.42 -0.50 5.31
CA ALA A 37 -23.51 -0.59 6.28
C ALA A 37 -23.22 0.24 7.55
N LEU A 38 -22.00 0.10 8.10
CA LEU A 38 -21.61 0.86 9.29
C LEU A 38 -21.18 2.30 8.95
N ASP A 39 -20.63 2.59 7.77
CA ASP A 39 -20.40 3.98 7.34
C ASP A 39 -21.72 4.75 7.20
N PHE A 40 -22.72 4.14 6.55
CA PHE A 40 -24.08 4.68 6.46
C PHE A 40 -24.64 4.99 7.85
N TYR A 41 -24.60 4.01 8.77
CA TYR A 41 -25.09 4.23 10.14
C TYR A 41 -24.30 5.33 10.85
N PHE A 42 -22.98 5.34 10.72
CA PHE A 42 -22.10 6.33 11.34
C PHE A 42 -22.41 7.75 10.86
N LYS A 43 -22.57 7.96 9.55
CA LYS A 43 -22.89 9.25 8.94
C LYS A 43 -24.24 9.81 9.42
N HIS A 44 -25.17 8.95 9.84
CA HIS A 44 -26.45 9.36 10.41
C HIS A 44 -26.37 9.81 11.88
N ILE A 45 -25.41 9.31 12.65
CA ILE A 45 -25.30 9.62 14.09
C ILE A 45 -24.24 10.66 14.40
N THR A 46 -23.29 10.88 13.49
CA THR A 46 -22.18 11.81 13.69
C THR A 46 -22.51 13.22 13.18
N THR A 47 -21.64 14.17 13.49
CA THR A 47 -21.74 15.55 13.04
C THR A 47 -20.77 15.84 11.90
N VAL A 48 -21.28 16.44 10.81
CA VAL A 48 -20.47 16.95 9.70
C VAL A 48 -19.81 18.27 10.10
N LYS A 49 -18.49 18.36 9.92
CA LYS A 49 -17.71 19.59 10.07
C LYS A 49 -17.74 20.42 8.79
N MET A 50 -17.35 21.70 8.91
CA MET A 50 -17.16 22.57 7.75
C MET A 50 -16.19 21.91 6.75
N GLY A 51 -16.62 21.80 5.49
CA GLY A 51 -15.86 21.14 4.43
C GLY A 51 -16.26 19.69 4.13
N GLY A 52 -17.32 19.16 4.78
CA GLY A 52 -17.85 17.81 4.47
C GLY A 52 -17.18 16.67 5.25
N TYR A 53 -16.25 16.97 6.16
CA TYR A 53 -15.57 15.95 6.95
C TYR A 53 -16.42 15.47 8.13
N TYR A 54 -16.45 14.16 8.35
CA TYR A 54 -17.10 13.55 9.51
C TYR A 54 -16.15 13.52 10.72
N GLU A 55 -16.67 13.78 11.92
CA GLU A 55 -15.87 13.75 13.15
C GLU A 55 -16.06 12.45 13.92
N TYR A 56 -15.01 11.64 13.99
CA TYR A 56 -14.97 10.48 14.87
C TYR A 56 -14.78 10.92 16.31
N ARG A 57 -15.77 10.63 17.17
CA ARG A 57 -15.72 10.84 18.62
C ARG A 57 -16.20 9.59 19.32
N SER A 58 -15.66 9.28 20.50
CA SER A 58 -16.08 8.12 21.31
C SER A 58 -17.60 8.02 21.45
N GLN A 59 -18.30 9.14 21.68
CA GLN A 59 -19.76 9.17 21.82
C GLN A 59 -20.54 8.65 20.58
N TYR A 60 -19.92 8.64 19.40
CA TYR A 60 -20.49 8.09 18.16
C TYR A 60 -19.92 6.69 17.88
N VAL A 61 -18.61 6.51 18.00
CA VAL A 61 -17.94 5.23 17.72
C VAL A 61 -18.44 4.12 18.65
N GLU A 62 -18.67 4.41 19.93
CA GLU A 62 -19.23 3.46 20.91
C GLU A 62 -20.70 3.07 20.62
N LYS A 63 -21.33 3.67 19.61
CA LYS A 63 -22.71 3.37 19.19
C LYS A 63 -22.77 2.50 17.95
N LEU A 64 -21.64 2.21 17.30
CA LEU A 64 -21.60 1.34 16.13
C LEU A 64 -22.06 -0.08 16.53
N PRO A 65 -23.13 -0.60 15.92
CA PRO A 65 -23.60 -1.95 16.21
C PRO A 65 -22.66 -2.94 15.53
N CYS A 66 -21.84 -3.65 16.30
CA CYS A 66 -21.03 -4.75 15.77
C CYS A 66 -21.61 -6.09 16.21
N VAL A 67 -21.80 -6.99 15.25
CA VAL A 67 -22.32 -8.34 15.45
C VAL A 67 -21.16 -9.28 15.81
N THR A 68 -21.38 -10.10 16.83
CA THR A 68 -20.40 -11.08 17.35
C THR A 68 -20.76 -12.53 17.04
N GLU A 69 -21.96 -12.76 16.50
CA GLU A 69 -22.48 -14.08 16.14
C GLU A 69 -22.57 -14.21 14.62
N ASP A 70 -22.02 -15.29 14.06
CA ASP A 70 -22.05 -15.54 12.62
C ASP A 70 -23.33 -16.29 12.21
N ASN A 71 -24.47 -15.62 12.29
CA ASN A 71 -25.75 -16.23 11.92
C ASN A 71 -25.92 -16.43 10.40
N ALA A 72 -25.11 -15.73 9.60
CA ALA A 72 -25.13 -15.79 8.14
C ALA A 72 -24.03 -16.72 7.55
N ASP A 73 -23.13 -17.27 8.37
CA ASP A 73 -21.98 -18.10 7.97
C ASP A 73 -21.02 -17.37 7.01
N VAL A 74 -20.77 -16.08 7.28
CA VAL A 74 -20.00 -15.16 6.43
C VAL A 74 -18.67 -14.74 7.02
N PHE A 75 -18.39 -15.04 8.30
CA PHE A 75 -17.12 -14.65 8.93
C PHE A 75 -15.91 -15.29 8.22
N GLY A 76 -16.10 -16.48 7.64
CA GLY A 76 -15.11 -17.12 6.78
C GLY A 76 -14.69 -16.25 5.60
N THR A 77 -15.67 -15.85 4.79
CA THR A 77 -15.48 -14.97 3.63
C THR A 77 -14.85 -13.65 4.05
N MET A 78 -15.38 -12.99 5.09
CA MET A 78 -14.85 -11.71 5.57
C MET A 78 -13.36 -11.78 5.90
N ARG A 79 -12.90 -12.82 6.59
CA ARG A 79 -11.48 -13.01 6.93
C ARG A 79 -10.63 -13.28 5.70
N GLU A 80 -11.09 -14.13 4.79
CA GLU A 80 -10.36 -14.46 3.55
C GLU A 80 -10.18 -13.20 2.68
N THR A 81 -11.27 -12.50 2.40
CA THR A 81 -11.27 -11.28 1.57
C THR A 81 -10.44 -10.16 2.22
N ALA A 82 -10.58 -9.94 3.53
CA ALA A 82 -9.77 -8.94 4.23
C ALA A 82 -8.28 -9.29 4.25
N GLY A 83 -7.95 -10.58 4.37
CA GLY A 83 -6.58 -11.07 4.26
C GLY A 83 -5.98 -10.75 2.90
N GLU A 84 -6.70 -11.01 1.80
CA GLU A 84 -6.25 -10.70 0.44
C GLU A 84 -6.03 -9.19 0.22
N ILE A 85 -6.92 -8.34 0.74
CA ILE A 85 -6.73 -6.88 0.71
C ILE A 85 -5.45 -6.48 1.45
N VAL A 86 -5.25 -6.99 2.67
CA VAL A 86 -4.07 -6.66 3.48
C VAL A 86 -2.79 -7.13 2.80
N ASP A 87 -2.75 -8.36 2.30
CA ASP A 87 -1.61 -8.92 1.58
C ASP A 87 -1.27 -8.09 0.34
N THR A 88 -2.29 -7.64 -0.40
CA THR A 88 -2.11 -6.77 -1.58
C THR A 88 -1.54 -5.40 -1.20
N ILE A 89 -2.05 -4.77 -0.13
CA ILE A 89 -1.55 -3.48 0.37
C ILE A 89 -0.10 -3.60 0.87
N ASP A 90 0.22 -4.69 1.56
CA ASP A 90 1.57 -4.97 2.04
C ASP A 90 2.54 -5.25 0.89
N LEU A 91 2.08 -5.96 -0.15
CA LEU A 91 2.83 -6.20 -1.37
C LEU A 91 3.09 -4.90 -2.14
N ASP A 92 2.08 -4.04 -2.31
CA ASP A 92 2.23 -2.72 -2.94
C ASP A 92 3.24 -1.87 -2.16
N SER A 93 3.07 -1.79 -0.84
CA SER A 93 4.01 -1.11 0.07
C SER A 93 5.43 -1.65 0.00
N LYS A 94 5.60 -2.95 -0.24
CA LYS A 94 6.91 -3.59 -0.44
C LYS A 94 7.52 -3.16 -1.77
N THR A 95 6.74 -3.09 -2.86
CA THR A 95 7.22 -2.62 -4.18
C THR A 95 7.71 -1.16 -4.14
N ASP A 96 7.03 -0.29 -3.39
CA ASP A 96 7.43 1.12 -3.18
C ASP A 96 8.76 1.28 -2.42
N ARG A 97 9.11 0.29 -1.61
CA ARG A 97 10.35 0.26 -0.80
C ARG A 97 11.49 -0.48 -1.50
N PHE A 98 11.39 -0.68 -2.80
CA PHE A 98 12.49 -1.23 -3.60
C PHE A 98 13.68 -0.26 -3.62
N PRO A 99 14.93 -0.73 -3.46
CA PRO A 99 15.34 -2.14 -3.36
C PRO A 99 15.38 -2.68 -1.92
N GLU A 100 15.35 -1.83 -0.90
CA GLU A 100 15.63 -2.19 0.49
C GLU A 100 14.74 -3.33 1.00
N ALA A 101 13.46 -3.35 0.61
CA ALA A 101 12.51 -4.40 0.99
C ALA A 101 12.78 -5.76 0.33
N TYR A 102 13.56 -5.81 -0.75
CA TYR A 102 13.88 -7.05 -1.47
C TYR A 102 15.27 -7.60 -1.11
N LEU A 103 16.11 -6.80 -0.47
CA LEU A 103 17.47 -7.17 -0.11
C LEU A 103 17.57 -8.06 1.14
N GLY A 104 16.50 -8.16 1.94
CA GLY A 104 16.49 -9.00 3.14
C GLY A 104 16.77 -10.49 2.85
N ASP A 105 16.31 -10.97 1.70
CA ASP A 105 16.46 -12.37 1.25
C ASP A 105 17.52 -12.53 0.15
N TYR A 106 18.26 -11.47 -0.18
CA TYR A 106 19.26 -11.50 -1.24
C TYR A 106 20.65 -11.77 -0.66
N ASP A 107 21.24 -12.91 -1.02
CA ASP A 107 22.54 -13.38 -0.50
C ASP A 107 23.76 -12.92 -1.31
N GLY A 108 23.56 -12.22 -2.43
CA GLY A 108 24.65 -11.81 -3.31
C GLY A 108 25.41 -10.56 -2.82
N GLU A 109 26.60 -10.35 -3.38
CA GLU A 109 27.38 -9.15 -3.07
C GLU A 109 26.72 -7.88 -3.63
N LEU A 110 26.80 -6.80 -2.86
CA LEU A 110 26.28 -5.48 -3.21
C LEU A 110 27.42 -4.49 -3.43
N ASP A 111 27.24 -3.63 -4.42
CA ASP A 111 27.92 -2.34 -4.53
C ASP A 111 26.94 -1.22 -4.14
N TYR A 112 27.44 0.00 -3.98
CA TYR A 112 26.67 1.12 -3.46
C TYR A 112 26.89 2.37 -4.30
N ILE A 113 25.80 2.93 -4.81
CA ILE A 113 25.80 4.19 -5.55
C ILE A 113 25.40 5.28 -4.55
N THR A 114 26.24 6.29 -4.37
CA THR A 114 25.90 7.47 -3.54
C THR A 114 25.63 8.66 -4.45
N TYR A 115 24.46 9.28 -4.30
CA TYR A 115 24.04 10.42 -5.10
C TYR A 115 23.49 11.55 -4.23
N GLU A 116 23.94 12.78 -4.46
CA GLU A 116 23.42 13.99 -3.82
C GLU A 116 22.42 14.69 -4.74
N TRP A 117 21.16 14.76 -4.32
CA TRP A 117 20.08 15.39 -5.08
C TRP A 117 20.29 16.89 -5.20
N GLN A 118 20.35 17.41 -6.42
CA GLN A 118 20.53 18.84 -6.67
C GLN A 118 19.22 19.61 -6.53
N THR A 119 18.09 18.94 -6.79
CA THR A 119 16.76 19.56 -6.78
C THR A 119 15.80 18.84 -5.85
N ARG A 120 14.95 19.60 -5.16
CA ARG A 120 13.83 19.04 -4.40
C ARG A 120 12.80 18.41 -5.35
N ARG A 121 12.36 17.17 -5.10
CA ARG A 121 11.38 16.45 -5.92
C ARG A 121 10.36 15.72 -5.05
N TYR A 122 9.08 15.92 -5.36
CA TYR A 122 7.94 15.36 -4.63
C TYR A 122 6.79 15.05 -5.62
N PRO A 123 6.77 13.88 -6.26
CA PRO A 123 7.79 12.82 -6.24
C PRO A 123 8.95 13.06 -7.24
N VAL A 124 9.99 12.23 -7.17
CA VAL A 124 10.94 12.01 -8.26
C VAL A 124 10.19 11.40 -9.43
N ASN A 125 10.42 11.95 -10.62
CA ASN A 125 10.01 11.37 -11.89
C ASN A 125 11.31 11.23 -12.71
N ALA A 126 11.74 10.00 -12.88
CA ALA A 126 13.00 9.64 -13.51
C ALA A 126 12.77 8.86 -14.80
N ASP A 127 13.72 8.94 -15.71
CA ASP A 127 13.73 8.19 -16.96
C ASP A 127 15.11 7.57 -17.18
N VAL A 128 15.13 6.35 -17.72
CA VAL A 128 16.35 5.72 -18.21
C VAL A 128 16.67 6.26 -19.61
N GLN A 129 17.86 6.86 -19.77
CA GLN A 129 18.30 7.44 -21.04
C GLN A 129 19.60 6.80 -21.53
N ALA A 130 19.63 6.44 -22.80
CA ALA A 130 20.83 5.99 -23.49
C ALA A 130 21.59 7.19 -24.07
N ASP A 131 22.91 7.22 -23.86
CA ASP A 131 23.80 8.20 -24.49
C ASP A 131 24.32 7.73 -25.86
N VAL A 132 25.16 8.56 -26.48
CA VAL A 132 25.74 8.29 -27.81
C VAL A 132 26.73 7.13 -27.84
N ASP A 133 27.21 6.69 -26.67
CA ASP A 133 28.18 5.61 -26.49
C ASP A 133 27.49 4.33 -25.94
N ASP A 134 26.17 4.24 -26.06
CA ASP A 134 25.32 3.14 -25.56
C ASP A 134 25.43 2.92 -24.04
N ASN A 135 25.81 3.94 -23.26
CA ASN A 135 25.69 3.89 -21.80
C ASN A 135 24.32 4.38 -21.36
N PHE A 136 23.87 3.91 -20.21
CA PHE A 136 22.58 4.27 -19.65
C PHE A 136 22.76 5.14 -18.41
N THR A 137 21.94 6.18 -18.31
CA THR A 137 21.87 7.08 -17.16
C THR A 137 20.44 7.15 -16.65
N VAL A 138 20.26 7.44 -15.36
CA VAL A 138 18.94 7.69 -14.79
C VAL A 138 18.79 9.19 -14.57
N GLN A 139 17.95 9.83 -15.37
CA GLN A 139 17.75 11.27 -15.35
C GLN A 139 16.43 11.60 -14.67
N ALA A 140 16.47 12.46 -13.65
CA ALA A 140 15.27 13.07 -13.09
C ALA A 140 15.26 14.55 -13.50
N GLY A 141 14.28 14.96 -14.30
CA GLY A 141 14.20 16.33 -14.84
C GLY A 141 15.48 16.77 -15.58
N ARG A 142 15.84 18.05 -15.48
CA ARG A 142 16.97 18.64 -16.24
C ARG A 142 18.28 18.75 -15.47
N SER A 143 18.25 18.53 -14.16
CA SER A 143 19.32 18.89 -13.24
C SER A 143 19.92 17.70 -12.51
N ASP A 144 19.19 16.58 -12.44
CA ASP A 144 19.62 15.39 -11.70
C ASP A 144 19.87 14.26 -12.70
N THR A 145 21.07 13.68 -12.66
CA THR A 145 21.47 12.57 -13.53
C THR A 145 22.40 11.66 -12.75
N ILE A 146 21.96 10.42 -12.56
CA ILE A 146 22.70 9.37 -11.89
C ILE A 146 23.43 8.56 -12.98
N ASN A 147 24.76 8.56 -12.86
CA ASN A 147 25.66 7.79 -13.71
C ASN A 147 26.83 7.35 -12.82
N ASP A 148 26.89 6.07 -12.49
CA ASP A 148 27.86 5.50 -11.56
C ASP A 148 28.54 4.26 -12.16
N PRO A 149 29.84 4.01 -11.89
CA PRO A 149 30.53 2.80 -12.35
C PRO A 149 29.82 1.48 -12.01
N ALA A 150 29.07 1.41 -10.90
CA ALA A 150 28.30 0.22 -10.54
C ALA A 150 27.13 -0.06 -11.50
N MET A 151 26.76 0.89 -12.36
CA MET A 151 25.77 0.70 -13.43
C MET A 151 26.40 0.09 -14.70
N TYR A 152 27.72 -0.04 -14.78
CA TYR A 152 28.41 -0.56 -15.96
C TYR A 152 28.42 -2.10 -15.99
N SER A 153 28.30 -2.65 -17.20
CA SER A 153 28.53 -4.05 -17.54
C SER A 153 29.07 -4.11 -18.98
N ASP A 154 29.81 -5.16 -19.32
CA ASP A 154 30.28 -5.39 -20.69
C ASP A 154 29.10 -5.71 -21.63
N ASP A 155 28.00 -6.25 -21.09
CA ASP A 155 26.77 -6.52 -21.83
C ASP A 155 25.85 -5.29 -21.85
N ARG A 156 25.34 -4.94 -23.03
CA ARG A 156 24.51 -3.75 -23.22
C ARG A 156 23.14 -3.88 -22.55
N GLU A 157 22.52 -5.06 -22.60
CA GLU A 157 21.22 -5.28 -21.97
C GLU A 157 21.37 -5.32 -20.46
N ALA A 158 22.46 -5.89 -19.93
CA ALA A 158 22.81 -5.82 -18.52
C ALA A 158 23.02 -4.36 -18.05
N ARG A 159 23.70 -3.52 -18.84
CA ARG A 159 23.81 -2.07 -18.55
C ARG A 159 22.44 -1.39 -18.49
N LYS A 160 21.53 -1.74 -19.40
CA LYS A 160 20.15 -1.22 -19.40
C LYS A 160 19.40 -1.66 -18.14
N ARG A 161 19.44 -2.95 -17.80
CA ARG A 161 18.81 -3.51 -16.58
C ARG A 161 19.37 -2.85 -15.31
N ARG A 162 20.68 -2.61 -15.23
CA ARG A 162 21.28 -1.85 -14.11
C ARG A 162 20.73 -0.44 -13.98
N ALA A 163 20.52 0.26 -15.09
CA ALA A 163 19.88 1.58 -15.05
C ALA A 163 18.39 1.50 -14.68
N GLU A 164 17.67 0.48 -15.16
CA GLU A 164 16.27 0.21 -14.75
C GLU A 164 16.16 -0.08 -13.25
N TYR A 165 17.13 -0.79 -12.67
CA TYR A 165 17.23 -1.02 -11.23
C TYR A 165 17.40 0.29 -10.47
N VAL A 166 18.35 1.14 -10.88
CA VAL A 166 18.56 2.46 -10.26
C VAL A 166 17.33 3.34 -10.41
N HIS A 167 16.67 3.31 -11.58
CA HIS A 167 15.40 3.99 -11.81
C HIS A 167 14.33 3.51 -10.84
N ALA A 168 14.10 2.19 -10.73
CA ALA A 168 13.12 1.62 -9.80
C ALA A 168 13.42 1.96 -8.33
N ALA A 169 14.71 2.13 -7.99
CA ALA A 169 15.13 2.51 -6.66
C ALA A 169 14.86 3.99 -6.30
N VAL A 170 14.70 4.88 -7.28
CA VAL A 170 14.59 6.33 -7.03
C VAL A 170 13.27 6.95 -7.49
N ASP A 171 12.63 6.38 -8.51
CA ASP A 171 11.39 6.90 -9.06
C ASP A 171 10.26 6.83 -8.02
N GLY A 172 9.36 7.81 -8.02
CA GLY A 172 8.29 7.92 -7.02
C GLY A 172 8.73 8.44 -5.64
N ARG A 173 10.03 8.40 -5.31
CA ARG A 173 10.53 8.85 -3.99
C ARG A 173 10.43 10.35 -3.79
N ASN A 174 10.35 10.77 -2.53
CA ASN A 174 10.37 12.17 -2.14
C ASN A 174 11.76 12.57 -1.62
N VAL A 175 12.39 13.58 -2.23
CA VAL A 175 13.78 13.97 -1.91
C VAL A 175 13.95 15.49 -1.82
N LYS A 176 14.89 15.94 -1.00
CA LYS A 176 15.26 17.35 -0.86
C LYS A 176 16.53 17.67 -1.64
N SER A 177 16.70 18.95 -1.96
CA SER A 177 17.98 19.45 -2.49
C SER A 177 19.06 19.35 -1.40
N GLY A 178 20.25 18.86 -1.77
CA GLY A 178 21.36 18.53 -0.89
C GLY A 178 21.19 17.23 -0.10
N GLU A 179 20.15 16.45 -0.36
CA GLU A 179 19.95 15.15 0.29
C GLU A 179 20.82 14.09 -0.38
N GLU A 180 21.64 13.39 0.40
CA GLU A 180 22.39 12.23 -0.07
C GLU A 180 21.54 10.96 0.04
N MET A 181 21.50 10.18 -1.05
CA MET A 181 20.87 8.88 -1.12
C MET A 181 21.91 7.82 -1.46
N THR A 182 21.81 6.66 -0.81
CA THR A 182 22.64 5.50 -1.13
C THR A 182 21.75 4.40 -1.71
N ILE A 183 22.08 3.94 -2.91
CA ILE A 183 21.35 2.91 -3.63
C ILE A 183 22.21 1.63 -3.61
N PRO A 184 21.83 0.62 -2.82
CA PRO A 184 22.46 -0.69 -2.89
C PRO A 184 22.08 -1.37 -4.20
N ILE A 185 23.07 -1.89 -4.92
CA ILE A 185 22.87 -2.57 -6.21
C ILE A 185 23.66 -3.88 -6.23
N PRO A 186 23.07 -5.00 -6.70
CA PRO A 186 23.81 -6.22 -6.95
C PRO A 186 25.08 -6.01 -7.78
N ARG A 187 26.19 -6.59 -7.32
CA ARG A 187 27.45 -6.62 -8.08
C ARG A 187 27.32 -7.47 -9.35
N SER A 188 26.52 -8.53 -9.30
CA SER A 188 26.31 -9.42 -10.44
C SER A 188 25.10 -9.01 -11.29
N ASP A 189 25.21 -9.16 -12.61
CA ASP A 189 24.09 -8.88 -13.53
C ASP A 189 22.88 -9.79 -13.25
N ALA A 190 23.13 -11.06 -12.92
CA ALA A 190 22.08 -12.00 -12.54
C ALA A 190 21.29 -11.56 -11.30
N GLY A 191 21.97 -10.97 -10.31
CA GLY A 191 21.28 -10.43 -9.12
C GLY A 191 20.44 -9.20 -9.43
N VAL A 192 20.87 -8.36 -10.38
CA VAL A 192 20.06 -7.22 -10.86
C VAL A 192 18.79 -7.73 -11.54
N GLU A 193 18.94 -8.70 -12.44
CA GLU A 193 17.81 -9.33 -13.13
C GLU A 193 16.83 -9.99 -12.16
N GLU A 194 17.34 -10.80 -11.22
CA GLU A 194 16.52 -11.48 -10.21
C GLU A 194 15.65 -10.50 -9.43
N LEU A 195 16.22 -9.40 -8.93
CA LEU A 195 15.49 -8.44 -8.11
C LEU A 195 14.49 -7.62 -8.93
N LEU A 196 14.82 -7.28 -10.18
CA LEU A 196 13.89 -6.60 -11.08
C LEU A 196 12.73 -7.50 -11.48
N ASP A 197 12.99 -8.76 -11.80
CA ASP A 197 11.96 -9.72 -12.19
C ASP A 197 11.02 -10.02 -11.01
N ARG A 198 11.55 -10.10 -9.77
CA ARG A 198 10.72 -10.18 -8.55
C ARG A 198 9.85 -8.93 -8.36
N LEU A 199 10.43 -7.74 -8.51
CA LEU A 199 9.67 -6.49 -8.41
C LEU A 199 8.55 -6.42 -9.46
N GLU A 200 8.83 -6.83 -10.69
CA GLU A 200 7.85 -6.84 -11.78
C GLU A 200 6.73 -7.87 -11.51
N ALA A 201 7.07 -9.06 -11.00
CA ALA A 201 6.08 -10.05 -10.59
C ALA A 201 5.14 -9.52 -9.50
N ASP A 202 5.71 -8.96 -8.42
CA ASP A 202 4.95 -8.40 -7.30
C ASP A 202 4.05 -7.23 -7.76
N ARG A 203 4.56 -6.33 -8.64
CA ARG A 203 3.74 -5.25 -9.23
C ARG A 203 2.59 -5.75 -10.10
N ASN A 204 2.84 -6.81 -10.86
CA ASN A 204 1.80 -7.42 -11.70
C ASN A 204 0.72 -8.11 -10.86
N GLU A 205 1.08 -8.69 -9.72
CA GLU A 205 0.14 -9.26 -8.76
C GLU A 205 -0.76 -8.17 -8.17
N VAL A 206 -0.16 -7.10 -7.63
CA VAL A 206 -0.91 -5.93 -7.11
C VAL A 206 -1.85 -5.34 -8.16
N GLN A 207 -1.41 -5.19 -9.40
CA GLN A 207 -2.25 -4.64 -10.48
C GLN A 207 -3.41 -5.56 -10.87
N GLN A 208 -3.28 -6.87 -10.66
CA GLN A 208 -4.32 -7.84 -11.01
C GLN A 208 -5.39 -7.97 -9.93
N THR A 209 -5.06 -7.67 -8.67
CA THR A 209 -6.03 -7.68 -7.58
C THR A 209 -6.93 -6.45 -7.64
N ASP A 210 -8.23 -6.66 -7.69
CA ASP A 210 -9.23 -5.59 -7.61
C ASP A 210 -9.68 -5.41 -6.15
N ILE A 211 -9.03 -4.47 -5.44
CA ILE A 211 -9.38 -4.17 -4.05
C ILE A 211 -10.82 -3.65 -3.94
N GLU A 212 -11.33 -2.92 -4.95
CA GLU A 212 -12.71 -2.41 -4.91
C GLU A 212 -13.73 -3.56 -4.99
N GLU A 213 -13.42 -4.62 -5.75
CA GLU A 213 -14.23 -5.85 -5.80
C GLU A 213 -14.21 -6.59 -4.46
N LEU A 214 -13.03 -6.75 -3.83
CA LEU A 214 -12.89 -7.38 -2.52
C LEU A 214 -13.62 -6.57 -1.41
N GLU A 215 -13.54 -5.24 -1.44
CA GLU A 215 -14.30 -4.38 -0.52
C GLU A 215 -15.82 -4.55 -0.71
N ALA A 216 -16.29 -4.68 -1.95
CA ALA A 216 -17.70 -4.95 -2.25
C ALA A 216 -18.16 -6.33 -1.75
N GLU A 217 -17.31 -7.36 -1.82
CA GLU A 217 -17.60 -8.67 -1.24
C GLU A 217 -17.74 -8.60 0.29
N ILE A 218 -16.89 -7.80 0.95
CA ILE A 218 -17.03 -7.53 2.40
C ILE A 218 -18.35 -6.82 2.67
N ASP A 219 -18.71 -5.79 1.89
CA ASP A 219 -19.98 -5.08 2.05
C ASP A 219 -21.18 -6.03 1.96
N ASP A 220 -21.20 -6.91 0.95
CA ASP A 220 -22.26 -7.91 0.78
C ASP A 220 -22.34 -8.89 1.96
N ALA A 221 -21.20 -9.39 2.44
CA ALA A 221 -21.14 -10.24 3.62
C ALA A 221 -21.68 -9.52 4.86
N VAL A 222 -21.37 -8.23 5.03
CA VAL A 222 -21.88 -7.45 6.15
C VAL A 222 -23.38 -7.14 6.00
N TYR A 223 -23.88 -6.90 4.79
CA TYR A 223 -25.32 -6.77 4.55
C TYR A 223 -26.07 -8.04 4.93
N ASP A 224 -25.54 -9.22 4.61
CA ASP A 224 -26.09 -10.51 5.03
C ASP A 224 -26.05 -10.67 6.56
N LEU A 225 -24.96 -10.26 7.20
CA LEU A 225 -24.80 -10.31 8.66
C LEU A 225 -25.84 -9.46 9.41
N PHE A 226 -26.25 -8.33 8.83
CA PHE A 226 -27.32 -7.48 9.36
C PHE A 226 -28.72 -7.85 8.87
N ASP A 227 -28.86 -8.92 8.06
CA ASP A 227 -30.12 -9.36 7.44
C ASP A 227 -30.80 -8.22 6.65
N LEU A 228 -30.01 -7.41 5.92
CA LEU A 228 -30.53 -6.32 5.10
C LEU A 228 -31.17 -6.85 3.82
N THR A 229 -32.40 -6.40 3.59
CA THR A 229 -33.13 -6.65 2.34
C THR A 229 -32.51 -5.90 1.16
N ALA A 230 -32.83 -6.32 -0.07
CA ALA A 230 -32.33 -5.65 -1.28
C ALA A 230 -32.71 -4.15 -1.32
N ASP A 231 -33.95 -3.81 -0.91
CA ASP A 231 -34.41 -2.42 -0.84
C ASP A 231 -33.60 -1.61 0.19
N GLU A 232 -33.22 -2.22 1.31
CA GLU A 232 -32.40 -1.55 2.34
C GLU A 232 -30.95 -1.37 1.88
N ARG A 233 -30.37 -2.34 1.16
CA ARG A 233 -29.05 -2.21 0.54
C ARG A 233 -29.03 -1.07 -0.48
N GLU A 234 -30.04 -0.98 -1.35
CA GLU A 234 -30.17 0.11 -2.32
C GLU A 234 -30.19 1.47 -1.62
N VAL A 235 -30.91 1.60 -0.51
CA VAL A 235 -30.92 2.84 0.29
C VAL A 235 -29.54 3.20 0.85
N VAL A 236 -28.75 2.20 1.27
CA VAL A 236 -27.38 2.41 1.75
C VAL A 236 -26.49 2.92 0.62
N GLU A 237 -26.50 2.23 -0.53
CA GLU A 237 -25.68 2.57 -1.69
C GLU A 237 -26.02 3.97 -2.24
N ASP A 238 -27.31 4.25 -2.46
CA ASP A 238 -27.79 5.55 -2.96
C ASP A 238 -27.37 6.71 -2.04
N TYR A 239 -27.37 6.48 -0.72
CA TYR A 239 -26.95 7.49 0.24
C TYR A 239 -25.45 7.76 0.13
N LEU A 240 -24.64 6.72 0.06
CA LEU A 240 -23.17 6.83 0.05
C LEU A 240 -22.61 7.31 -1.30
N GLU A 241 -23.34 7.15 -2.40
CA GLU A 241 -22.98 7.77 -3.68
C GLU A 241 -23.02 9.31 -3.61
N VAL A 242 -23.86 9.86 -2.71
CA VAL A 242 -24.07 11.31 -2.57
C VAL A 242 -23.24 11.93 -1.42
N PHE A 243 -22.97 11.18 -0.35
CA PHE A 243 -22.47 11.69 0.94
C PHE A 243 -21.23 10.98 1.47
#